data_AF-A0A1W9SBH6-F1
#
_entry.id   AF-A0A1W9SBH6-F1
#
_cell.length_a   1.000
_cell.length_b   1.000
_cell.length_c   1.000
_cell.angle_alpha   90.00
_cell.angle_beta   90.00
_cell.angle_gamma   90.00
#
_symmetry.space_group_name_H-M   'P 1'
#
loop_
_entity.id
_entity.type
_entity.pdbx_description
1 polymer ?
#
loop_
_entity_poly.entity_id
_entity_poly.type
_entity_poly.pdbx_seq_one_letter_code
_entity_poly.pdbx_strand_id
1 'polypeptide(L)'
;MTPAMQQFLKMKTEYTDSVLFFRIGDFYELFFEDAKIASKVLDITLTSRGYDDDGKKIPLAGIPFHSYEPYLQKLLKSGYKVAIAEQTETPEEAKKRGYKAVVNRKVVRVVSPGTITEEVLLENSDHNFLMAIKKIGEKTVSAWADLSTGHFFCETSRESISDFISRIQPSEIILSDAENSFIELKKQFPEKCFTELSENRFIANSQIEKLKDIFKVKDMNSFGDFSNEELKVSGLVADYIYLNSKSQTISFQKISRMTPELYLQIDGTTRRSLELTISQTGEKKNTLFSVINWTKTAGGKRLLKRFFDAPLTDLLRLKKRQDYIGYFIKSPVILDVLKPILMEIPDLERILSRLSLDKANPRDLGALKQTLSLLPKIATSLQNSPFDFSKLTENLSNIFTKLKKSLQEELPYLARSGNFIRSGFSPQLDTLHTLSKNGESIIEQLRQKYILQSKVQNLKIKLPIHILNATNWSQFIIASSGVL
;
A
#
# COMPACT_ATOMS: atom_id res chain seq x y z
N MET A 1 29.45 12.21 20.27
CA MET A 1 28.41 11.71 19.36
C MET A 1 28.83 11.77 17.87
N THR A 2 28.49 10.77 17.03
CA THR A 2 28.86 10.75 15.58
C THR A 2 27.89 11.55 14.71
N PRO A 3 28.28 12.04 13.51
CA PRO A 3 27.38 12.79 12.62
C PRO A 3 26.14 11.99 12.18
N ALA A 4 26.28 10.68 11.98
CA ALA A 4 25.14 9.80 11.68
C ALA A 4 24.16 9.71 12.86
N MET A 5 24.68 9.64 14.09
CA MET A 5 23.84 9.62 15.30
C MET A 5 23.12 10.95 15.53
N GLN A 6 23.76 12.08 15.20
CA GLN A 6 23.09 13.39 15.24
C GLN A 6 21.91 13.45 14.26
N GLN A 7 22.06 12.93 13.04
CA GLN A 7 20.95 12.82 12.09
C GLN A 7 19.84 11.90 12.64
N PHE A 8 20.19 10.76 13.23
CA PHE A 8 19.23 9.85 13.84
C PHE A 8 18.42 10.55 14.94
N LEU A 9 19.08 11.18 15.91
CA LEU A 9 18.41 11.86 17.02
C LEU A 9 17.51 12.99 16.54
N LYS A 10 17.96 13.78 15.56
CA LYS A 10 17.13 14.83 14.95
C LYS A 10 15.84 14.24 14.36
N MET A 11 15.95 13.18 13.57
CA MET A 11 14.74 12.52 13.03
C MET A 11 13.90 11.90 14.15
N LYS A 12 14.51 11.33 15.18
CA LYS A 12 13.77 10.74 16.29
C LYS A 12 13.00 11.80 17.10
N THR A 13 13.51 13.02 17.22
CA THR A 13 12.78 14.14 17.83
C THR A 13 11.59 14.61 16.98
N GLU A 14 11.64 14.43 15.66
CA GLU A 14 10.52 14.72 14.77
C GLU A 14 9.47 13.59 14.76
N TYR A 15 9.88 12.35 15.03
CA TYR A 15 9.05 11.13 14.99
C TYR A 15 9.08 10.36 16.31
N THR A 16 8.70 11.03 17.41
CA THR A 16 8.77 10.47 18.76
C THR A 16 7.82 9.30 19.00
N ASP A 17 6.67 9.28 18.32
CA ASP A 17 5.63 8.26 18.44
C ASP A 17 5.86 7.01 17.55
N SER A 18 6.96 6.99 16.79
CA SER A 18 7.22 5.99 15.76
C SER A 18 8.59 5.33 15.96
N VAL A 19 8.66 4.02 15.70
CA VAL A 19 9.92 3.27 15.64
C VAL A 19 10.67 3.69 14.38
N LEU A 20 11.91 4.16 14.50
CA LEU A 20 12.67 4.71 13.37
C LEU A 20 13.55 3.63 12.71
N PHE A 21 13.21 3.23 11.50
CA PHE A 21 14.05 2.42 10.62
C PHE A 21 15.06 3.33 9.94
N PHE A 22 16.30 3.35 10.46
CA PHE A 22 17.35 4.23 9.97
C PHE A 22 18.32 3.49 9.05
N ARG A 23 18.28 3.77 7.74
CA ARG A 23 19.07 3.03 6.76
C ARG A 23 20.57 3.30 6.89
N ILE A 24 21.35 2.25 7.17
CA ILE A 24 22.81 2.28 7.18
C ILE A 24 23.31 1.12 6.31
N GLY A 25 23.75 1.46 5.09
CA GLY A 25 24.16 0.44 4.11
C GLY A 25 22.98 -0.47 3.74
N ASP A 26 23.19 -1.78 3.92
CA ASP A 26 22.20 -2.83 3.61
C ASP A 26 21.31 -3.22 4.81
N PHE A 27 21.31 -2.41 5.88
CA PHE A 27 20.48 -2.63 7.06
C PHE A 27 19.64 -1.40 7.39
N TYR A 28 18.46 -1.63 7.98
CA TYR A 28 17.84 -0.64 8.85
C TYR A 28 18.33 -0.89 10.28
N GLU A 29 19.00 0.11 10.85
CA GLU A 29 19.43 0.10 12.24
C GLU A 29 18.42 0.88 13.09
N LEU A 30 18.17 0.38 14.31
CA LEU A 30 17.35 1.01 15.33
C LEU A 30 18.19 1.21 16.58
N PHE A 31 18.05 2.34 17.26
CA PHE A 31 18.85 2.71 18.42
C PHE A 31 18.02 2.98 19.68
N PHE A 32 18.65 2.93 20.85
CA PHE A 32 18.04 3.28 22.14
C PHE A 32 16.77 2.46 22.45
N GLU A 33 15.67 3.12 22.80
CA GLU A 33 14.40 2.45 23.11
C GLU A 33 13.81 1.73 21.88
N ASP A 34 13.99 2.27 20.68
CA ASP A 34 13.51 1.62 19.45
C ASP A 34 14.22 0.27 19.24
N ALA A 35 15.50 0.17 19.60
CA ALA A 35 16.25 -1.09 19.54
C ALA A 35 15.69 -2.12 20.54
N LYS A 36 15.33 -1.70 21.75
CA LYS A 36 14.75 -2.58 22.78
C LYS A 36 13.36 -3.07 22.38
N ILE A 37 12.52 -2.15 21.85
CA ILE A 37 11.20 -2.48 21.31
C ILE A 37 11.36 -3.50 20.17
N ALA A 38 12.23 -3.21 19.20
CA ALA A 38 12.47 -4.09 18.07
C ALA A 38 12.97 -5.46 18.52
N SER A 39 13.95 -5.54 19.42
CA SER A 39 14.44 -6.82 19.94
C SER A 39 13.34 -7.65 20.58
N LYS A 40 12.50 -7.04 21.44
CA LYS A 40 11.40 -7.74 22.13
C LYS A 40 10.28 -8.18 21.18
N VAL A 41 9.88 -7.31 20.26
CA VAL A 41 8.72 -7.56 19.38
C VAL A 41 9.08 -8.46 18.21
N LEU A 42 10.28 -8.28 17.65
CA LEU A 42 10.72 -8.98 16.44
C LEU A 42 11.47 -10.28 16.74
N ASP A 43 11.86 -10.48 18.00
CA ASP A 43 12.75 -11.56 18.44
C ASP A 43 14.09 -11.54 17.69
N ILE A 44 14.74 -10.37 17.71
CA ILE A 44 16.05 -10.15 17.10
C ILE A 44 17.09 -9.76 18.14
N THR A 45 18.35 -10.07 17.85
CA THR A 45 19.47 -9.83 18.77
C THR A 45 19.62 -8.34 19.10
N LEU A 46 19.56 -8.00 20.40
CA LEU A 46 19.95 -6.69 20.90
C LEU A 46 21.46 -6.65 21.09
N THR A 47 22.11 -5.71 20.41
CA THR A 47 23.55 -5.45 20.49
C THR A 47 23.80 -4.02 20.98
N SER A 48 25.04 -3.54 20.90
CA SER A 48 25.36 -2.16 21.24
C SER A 48 26.41 -1.58 20.32
N ARG A 49 26.33 -0.26 20.05
CA ARG A 49 27.28 0.45 19.18
C ARG A 49 27.75 1.75 19.81
N GLY A 50 29.02 1.79 20.20
CA GLY A 50 29.62 2.98 20.80
C GLY A 50 29.01 3.33 22.16
N TYR A 51 29.25 4.57 22.59
CA TYR A 51 28.80 5.11 23.87
C TYR A 51 28.05 6.43 23.65
N ASP A 52 27.01 6.66 24.46
CA ASP A 52 26.33 7.95 24.53
C ASP A 52 27.16 8.98 25.29
N ASP A 53 26.64 10.21 25.41
CA ASP A 53 27.35 11.30 26.06
C ASP A 53 27.54 11.06 27.59
N ASP A 54 26.77 10.14 28.18
CA ASP A 54 26.89 9.69 29.58
C ASP A 54 27.83 8.47 29.73
N GLY A 55 28.48 8.01 28.66
CA GLY A 55 29.38 6.86 28.67
C GLY A 55 28.69 5.50 28.74
N LYS A 56 27.37 5.42 28.53
CA LYS A 56 26.61 4.16 28.46
C LYS A 56 26.60 3.62 27.04
N LYS A 57 26.60 2.29 26.91
CA LYS A 57 26.53 1.63 25.60
C LYS A 57 25.19 1.91 24.94
N ILE A 58 25.20 2.39 23.69
CA ILE A 58 23.98 2.67 22.93
C ILE A 58 23.39 1.34 22.44
N PRO A 59 22.15 0.96 22.84
CA PRO A 59 21.47 -0.23 22.34
C PRO A 59 21.24 -0.15 20.83
N LEU A 60 21.42 -1.28 20.13
CA LEU A 60 21.29 -1.40 18.68
C LEU A 60 20.58 -2.70 18.31
N ALA A 61 19.60 -2.61 17.40
CA ALA A 61 19.04 -3.75 16.69
C ALA A 61 19.05 -3.47 15.17
N GLY A 62 19.19 -4.50 14.35
CA GLY A 62 19.32 -4.35 12.91
C GLY A 62 18.48 -5.36 12.15
N ILE A 63 17.91 -4.94 11.02
CA ILE A 63 17.17 -5.79 10.08
C ILE A 63 17.69 -5.58 8.65
N PRO A 64 17.73 -6.61 7.80
CA PRO A 64 18.19 -6.46 6.42
C PRO A 64 17.23 -5.57 5.61
N PHE A 65 17.79 -4.59 4.88
CA PHE A 65 17.01 -3.64 4.07
C PHE A 65 16.20 -4.32 2.96
N HIS A 66 16.72 -5.40 2.36
CA HIS A 66 16.04 -6.09 1.25
C HIS A 66 14.87 -7.00 1.67
N SER A 67 14.66 -7.19 2.97
CA SER A 67 13.64 -8.10 3.51
C SER A 67 13.08 -7.57 4.83
N TYR A 68 12.80 -6.26 4.88
CA TYR A 68 12.32 -5.59 6.10
C TYR A 68 10.80 -5.73 6.28
N GLU A 69 10.06 -6.06 5.23
CA GLU A 69 8.60 -6.10 5.23
C GLU A 69 8.01 -7.06 6.28
N PRO A 70 8.53 -8.28 6.48
CA PRO A 70 8.03 -9.17 7.55
C PRO A 70 8.21 -8.57 8.95
N TYR A 71 9.31 -7.84 9.18
CA TYR A 71 9.58 -7.18 10.46
C TYR A 71 8.66 -5.98 10.65
N LEU A 72 8.46 -5.19 9.60
CA LEU A 72 7.48 -4.11 9.57
C LEU A 72 6.09 -4.64 9.92
N GLN A 73 5.66 -5.77 9.34
CA GLN A 73 4.36 -6.37 9.63
C GLN A 73 4.19 -6.71 11.13
N LYS A 74 5.21 -7.30 11.75
CA LYS A 74 5.17 -7.67 13.18
C LYS A 74 5.07 -6.43 14.08
N LEU A 75 5.80 -5.36 13.79
CA LEU A 75 5.72 -4.10 14.53
C LEU A 75 4.33 -3.47 14.41
N LEU A 76 3.78 -3.40 13.19
CA LEU A 76 2.45 -2.85 12.92
C LEU A 76 1.35 -3.66 13.64
N LYS A 77 1.42 -5.00 13.59
CA LYS A 77 0.49 -5.88 14.32
C LYS A 77 0.57 -5.73 15.84
N SER A 78 1.73 -5.31 16.34
CA SER A 78 1.93 -5.00 17.76
C SER A 78 1.54 -3.55 18.12
N GLY A 79 0.93 -2.82 17.18
CA GLY A 79 0.41 -1.46 17.40
C GLY A 79 1.43 -0.34 17.22
N TYR A 80 2.67 -0.64 16.81
CA TYR A 80 3.72 0.37 16.61
C TYR A 80 3.67 0.98 15.21
N LYS A 81 3.82 2.30 15.12
CA LYS A 81 4.11 3.01 13.86
C LYS A 81 5.60 2.90 13.53
N VAL A 82 5.94 2.92 12.26
CA VAL A 82 7.33 2.82 11.78
C VAL A 82 7.65 3.96 10.82
N ALA A 83 8.62 4.80 11.17
CA ALA A 83 9.17 5.82 10.28
C ALA A 83 10.34 5.22 9.48
N ILE A 84 10.29 5.30 8.15
CA ILE A 84 11.33 4.77 7.27
C ILE A 84 12.23 5.91 6.80
N ALA A 85 13.47 5.93 7.30
CA ALA A 85 14.50 6.89 6.89
C ALA A 85 15.45 6.28 5.86
N GLU A 86 15.38 6.81 4.64
CA GLU A 86 16.20 6.39 3.50
C GLU A 86 17.40 7.32 3.30
N GLN A 87 18.41 6.80 2.60
CA GLN A 87 19.52 7.58 2.07
C GLN A 87 19.05 8.39 0.86
N THR A 88 19.21 9.71 0.92
CA THR A 88 18.78 10.62 -0.16
C THR A 88 19.87 10.88 -1.20
N GLU A 89 21.08 10.40 -0.94
CA GLU A 89 22.24 10.52 -1.84
C GLU A 89 23.09 9.25 -1.73
N THR A 90 23.94 9.03 -2.73
CA THR A 90 24.89 7.92 -2.77
C THR A 90 26.13 8.18 -1.90
N PRO A 91 26.85 7.13 -1.47
CA PRO A 91 28.15 7.31 -0.80
C PRO A 91 29.15 8.14 -1.61
N GLU A 92 29.13 8.02 -2.95
CA GLU A 92 29.98 8.79 -3.85
C GLU A 92 29.62 10.28 -3.84
N GLU A 93 28.33 10.62 -3.88
CA GLU A 93 27.85 12.00 -3.78
C GLU A 93 28.17 12.63 -2.43
N ALA A 94 27.99 11.86 -1.35
CA ALA A 94 28.37 12.31 -0.01
C ALA A 94 29.87 12.63 0.07
N LYS A 95 30.74 11.76 -0.48
CA LYS A 95 32.19 12.00 -0.53
C LYS A 95 32.57 13.28 -1.27
N LYS A 96 31.81 13.67 -2.31
CA LYS A 96 32.04 14.93 -3.03
C LYS A 96 31.79 16.16 -2.15
N ARG A 97 30.94 16.07 -1.11
CA ARG A 97 30.71 17.14 -0.12
C ARG A 97 31.81 17.24 0.95
N GLY A 98 32.72 16.26 1.01
CA GLY A 98 33.87 16.25 1.89
C GLY A 98 34.19 14.85 2.43
N TYR A 99 35.46 14.59 2.73
CA TYR A 99 35.94 13.28 3.18
C TYR A 99 35.26 12.75 4.47
N LYS A 100 34.75 13.66 5.32
CA LYS A 100 34.01 13.34 6.56
C LYS A 100 32.48 13.47 6.43
N ALA A 101 31.97 13.79 5.25
CA ALA A 101 30.55 13.99 5.05
C ALA A 101 29.81 12.64 5.12
N VAL A 102 28.82 12.56 6.01
CA VAL A 102 27.92 11.41 6.09
C VAL A 102 26.78 11.58 5.08
N VAL A 103 26.35 10.46 4.50
CA VAL A 103 25.18 10.38 3.61
C VAL A 103 23.97 11.02 4.29
N ASN A 104 23.31 11.92 3.59
CA ASN A 104 22.08 12.56 4.01
C ASN A 104 20.94 11.55 3.99
N ARG A 105 20.07 11.70 4.98
CA ARG A 105 18.92 10.82 5.16
C ARG A 105 17.69 11.64 5.46
N LYS A 106 16.55 11.10 5.06
CA LYS A 106 15.25 11.70 5.31
C LYS A 106 14.23 10.60 5.53
N VAL A 107 13.31 10.82 6.47
CA VAL A 107 12.10 10.00 6.57
C VAL A 107 11.29 10.19 5.30
N VAL A 108 11.19 9.13 4.48
CA VAL A 108 10.45 9.15 3.22
C VAL A 108 8.99 8.78 3.42
N ARG A 109 8.67 8.05 4.49
CA ARG A 109 7.31 7.62 4.82
C ARG A 109 7.21 7.22 6.29
N VAL A 110 6.03 7.39 6.87
CA VAL A 110 5.62 6.75 8.11
C VAL A 110 4.56 5.70 7.77
N VAL A 111 4.76 4.48 8.23
CA VAL A 111 3.81 3.38 8.07
C VAL A 111 3.13 3.16 9.41
N SER A 112 1.81 3.22 9.41
CA SER A 112 0.95 2.95 10.57
C SER A 112 -0.01 1.81 10.25
N PRO A 113 -0.64 1.17 11.25
CA PRO A 113 -1.57 0.07 11.01
C PRO A 113 -2.72 0.41 10.06
N GLY A 114 -3.20 1.66 10.04
CA GLY A 114 -4.24 2.12 9.12
C GLY A 114 -3.75 2.56 7.75
N THR A 115 -2.44 2.73 7.54
CA THR A 115 -1.88 3.32 6.29
C THR A 115 -1.08 2.33 5.43
N ILE A 116 -1.32 1.04 5.64
CA ILE A 116 -0.69 -0.05 4.89
C ILE A 116 -1.25 -0.10 3.46
N THR A 117 -0.36 -0.17 2.46
CA THR A 117 -0.74 -0.32 1.04
C THR A 117 -0.11 -1.56 0.40
N GLU A 118 0.95 -2.09 1.02
CA GLU A 118 1.69 -3.25 0.59
C GLU A 118 0.88 -4.53 0.78
N GLU A 119 0.71 -5.30 -0.29
CA GLU A 119 -0.12 -6.52 -0.27
C GLU A 119 0.37 -7.55 0.75
N VAL A 120 1.70 -7.72 0.88
CA VAL A 120 2.33 -8.67 1.82
C VAL A 120 1.99 -8.34 3.28
N LEU A 121 1.74 -7.06 3.58
CA LEU A 121 1.46 -6.60 4.94
C LEU A 121 -0.02 -6.72 5.30
N LEU A 122 -0.91 -6.67 4.30
CA LEU A 122 -2.36 -6.70 4.48
C LEU A 122 -2.87 -8.11 4.79
N GLU A 123 -3.83 -8.22 5.70
CA GLU A 123 -4.52 -9.49 5.90
C GLU A 123 -5.33 -9.88 4.66
N ASN A 124 -5.41 -11.19 4.40
CA ASN A 124 -6.01 -11.73 3.19
C ASN A 124 -7.48 -11.30 3.05
N SER A 125 -7.70 -10.42 2.07
CA SER A 125 -9.02 -10.04 1.54
C SER A 125 -9.96 -9.28 2.49
N ASP A 126 -9.45 -8.69 3.58
CA ASP A 126 -10.23 -7.75 4.41
C ASP A 126 -9.84 -6.28 4.11
N HIS A 127 -10.71 -5.35 4.51
CA HIS A 127 -10.38 -3.92 4.49
C HIS A 127 -9.38 -3.58 5.60
N ASN A 128 -8.51 -2.60 5.33
CA ASN A 128 -7.58 -2.04 6.31
C ASN A 128 -7.91 -0.56 6.53
N PHE A 129 -8.94 -0.30 7.32
CA PHE A 129 -9.46 1.05 7.49
C PHE A 129 -8.63 1.87 8.48
N LEU A 130 -8.28 3.09 8.06
CA LEU A 130 -7.96 4.21 8.93
C LEU A 130 -9.24 4.99 9.19
N MET A 131 -9.59 5.25 10.45
CA MET A 131 -10.79 5.98 10.83
C MET A 131 -10.45 7.20 11.67
N ALA A 132 -11.09 8.33 11.40
CA ALA A 132 -11.21 9.43 12.35
C ALA A 132 -12.64 9.49 12.86
N ILE A 133 -12.83 9.71 14.16
CA ILE A 133 -14.14 9.72 14.79
C ILE A 133 -14.17 10.73 15.94
N LYS A 134 -15.32 11.36 16.14
CA LYS A 134 -15.53 12.36 17.18
C LYS A 134 -16.98 12.42 17.61
N LYS A 135 -17.22 12.62 18.92
CA LYS A 135 -18.56 12.91 19.44
C LYS A 135 -18.86 14.43 19.42
N ILE A 136 -20.03 14.80 18.92
CA ILE A 136 -20.55 16.18 18.89
C ILE A 136 -21.99 16.15 19.44
N GLY A 137 -22.14 16.51 20.71
CA GLY A 137 -23.41 16.35 21.43
C GLY A 137 -23.85 14.89 21.47
N GLU A 138 -25.06 14.61 20.98
CA GLU A 138 -25.63 13.25 20.89
C GLU A 138 -25.25 12.50 19.60
N LYS A 139 -24.48 13.14 18.72
CA LYS A 139 -24.09 12.55 17.44
C LYS A 139 -22.62 12.16 17.44
N THR A 140 -22.31 11.10 16.74
CA THR A 140 -20.95 10.68 16.43
C THR A 140 -20.72 10.92 14.94
N VAL A 141 -19.67 11.66 14.62
CA VAL A 141 -19.24 11.95 13.25
C VAL A 141 -17.97 11.18 12.98
N SER A 142 -17.93 10.44 11.88
CA SER A 142 -16.80 9.61 11.51
C SER A 142 -16.49 9.70 10.02
N ALA A 143 -15.24 9.45 9.69
CA ALA A 143 -14.78 9.21 8.35
C ALA A 143 -13.72 8.12 8.36
N TRP A 144 -13.72 7.26 7.35
CA TRP A 144 -12.73 6.20 7.25
C TRP A 144 -12.38 5.87 5.82
N ALA A 145 -11.13 5.45 5.62
CA ALA A 145 -10.58 5.19 4.31
C ALA A 145 -9.73 3.92 4.33
N ASP A 146 -9.78 3.17 3.23
CA ASP A 146 -8.88 2.06 2.97
C ASP A 146 -7.96 2.44 1.81
N LEU A 147 -6.72 2.76 2.15
CA LEU A 147 -5.70 3.17 1.21
C LEU A 147 -5.40 2.06 0.18
N SER A 148 -5.57 0.79 0.57
CA SER A 148 -5.30 -0.33 -0.32
C SER A 148 -6.37 -0.53 -1.37
N THR A 149 -7.61 -0.07 -1.16
CA THR A 149 -8.71 -0.24 -2.14
C THR A 149 -9.23 1.08 -2.71
N GLY A 150 -8.78 2.22 -2.16
CA GLY A 150 -9.25 3.55 -2.53
C GLY A 150 -10.66 3.87 -2.04
N HIS A 151 -11.26 3.05 -1.17
CA HIS A 151 -12.56 3.36 -0.60
C HIS A 151 -12.46 4.45 0.45
N PHE A 152 -13.41 5.38 0.44
CA PHE A 152 -13.51 6.47 1.40
C PHE A 152 -14.98 6.67 1.79
N PHE A 153 -15.27 6.67 3.09
CA PHE A 153 -16.60 6.81 3.64
C PHE A 153 -16.65 7.90 4.69
N CYS A 154 -17.85 8.45 4.89
CA CYS A 154 -18.18 9.29 6.04
C CYS A 154 -19.58 8.98 6.54
N GLU A 155 -19.82 9.24 7.82
CA GLU A 155 -21.09 8.96 8.46
C GLU A 155 -21.29 9.86 9.68
N THR A 156 -22.51 10.36 9.84
CA THR A 156 -22.98 10.98 11.08
C THR A 156 -24.18 10.19 11.60
N SER A 157 -24.09 9.67 12.81
CA SER A 157 -25.18 8.89 13.42
C SER A 157 -25.28 9.15 14.93
N ARG A 158 -26.25 8.53 15.61
CA ARG A 158 -26.35 8.53 17.08
C ARG A 158 -25.68 7.30 17.71
N GLU A 159 -25.05 6.46 16.89
CA GLU A 159 -24.30 5.29 17.34
C GLU A 159 -23.13 5.73 18.23
N SER A 160 -22.83 4.96 19.28
CA SER A 160 -21.71 5.26 20.16
C SER A 160 -20.37 5.02 19.43
N ILE A 161 -19.28 5.63 19.91
CA ILE A 161 -17.95 5.40 19.31
C ILE A 161 -17.55 3.93 19.36
N SER A 162 -17.86 3.22 20.45
CA SER A 162 -17.54 1.80 20.61
C SER A 162 -18.32 0.90 19.64
N ASP A 163 -19.58 1.23 19.37
CA ASP A 163 -20.40 0.53 18.37
C ASP A 163 -19.86 0.74 16.95
N PHE A 164 -19.47 1.98 16.60
CA PHE A 164 -18.77 2.29 15.34
C PHE A 164 -17.50 1.46 15.16
N ILE A 165 -16.64 1.41 16.18
CA ILE A 165 -15.40 0.64 16.15
C ILE A 165 -15.72 -0.86 15.96
N SER A 166 -16.74 -1.37 16.65
CA SER A 166 -17.18 -2.77 16.55
C SER A 166 -17.74 -3.13 15.18
N ARG A 167 -18.45 -2.18 14.53
CA ARG A 167 -19.05 -2.34 13.20
C ARG A 167 -18.02 -2.25 12.08
N ILE A 168 -17.20 -1.20 12.08
CA ILE A 168 -16.24 -0.92 10.99
C ILE A 168 -14.95 -1.72 11.14
N GLN A 169 -14.57 -2.07 12.37
CA GLN A 169 -13.33 -2.77 12.71
C GLN A 169 -12.06 -2.13 12.12
N PRO A 170 -11.85 -0.81 12.28
CA PRO A 170 -10.68 -0.11 11.74
C PRO A 170 -9.39 -0.69 12.31
N SER A 171 -8.29 -0.63 11.55
CA SER A 171 -6.96 -1.02 12.01
C SER A 171 -6.33 0.09 12.84
N GLU A 172 -6.69 1.34 12.55
CA GLU A 172 -6.23 2.51 13.27
C GLU A 172 -7.34 3.56 13.43
N ILE A 173 -7.41 4.15 14.61
CA ILE A 173 -8.46 5.08 15.02
C ILE A 173 -7.81 6.38 15.47
N ILE A 174 -8.20 7.48 14.86
CA ILE A 174 -7.81 8.84 15.20
C ILE A 174 -8.91 9.45 16.08
N LEU A 175 -8.54 9.88 17.28
CA LEU A 175 -9.42 10.51 18.28
C LEU A 175 -8.85 11.86 18.73
N SER A 176 -9.71 12.68 19.34
CA SER A 176 -9.28 13.91 20.01
C SER A 176 -8.76 13.62 21.42
N ASP A 177 -7.76 14.39 21.83
CA ASP A 177 -7.23 14.47 23.21
C ASP A 177 -8.25 14.89 24.29
N ALA A 178 -9.33 15.58 23.91
CA ALA A 178 -10.35 16.07 24.84
C ALA A 178 -11.29 14.97 25.37
N GLU A 179 -11.16 13.75 24.85
CA GLU A 179 -12.04 12.63 25.17
C GLU A 179 -11.45 11.78 26.31
N ASN A 180 -12.01 11.92 27.53
CA ASN A 180 -11.75 11.01 28.67
C ASN A 180 -12.01 9.51 28.32
N SER A 181 -12.66 9.24 27.19
CA SER A 181 -12.92 7.93 26.60
C SER A 181 -11.70 7.24 26.00
N PHE A 182 -10.57 7.91 25.75
CA PHE A 182 -9.42 7.28 25.10
C PHE A 182 -8.86 6.07 25.86
N ILE A 183 -8.74 6.19 27.19
CA ILE A 183 -8.25 5.11 28.06
C ILE A 183 -9.24 3.95 28.09
N GLU A 184 -10.54 4.25 28.14
CA GLU A 184 -11.61 3.24 28.18
C GLU A 184 -11.69 2.48 26.85
N LEU A 185 -11.65 3.19 25.73
CA LEU A 185 -11.63 2.60 24.38
C LEU A 185 -10.39 1.73 24.17
N LYS A 186 -9.20 2.15 24.64
CA LYS A 186 -7.99 1.32 24.61
C LYS A 186 -8.12 0.04 25.43
N LYS A 187 -8.81 0.08 26.58
CA LYS A 187 -9.08 -1.11 27.39
C LYS A 187 -10.09 -2.04 26.71
N GLN A 188 -11.09 -1.47 26.06
CA GLN A 188 -12.13 -2.22 25.35
C GLN A 188 -11.61 -2.87 24.06
N PHE A 189 -10.70 -2.19 23.36
CA PHE A 189 -10.15 -2.60 22.07
C PHE A 189 -8.60 -2.62 22.09
N PRO A 190 -7.97 -3.46 22.93
CA PRO A 190 -6.52 -3.46 23.13
C PRO A 190 -5.72 -3.85 21.88
N GLU A 191 -6.35 -4.51 20.92
CA GLU A 191 -5.77 -4.91 19.64
C GLU A 191 -5.74 -3.79 18.59
N LYS A 192 -6.41 -2.65 18.86
CA LYS A 192 -6.51 -1.53 17.92
C LYS A 192 -5.42 -0.49 18.15
N CYS A 193 -4.95 0.10 17.05
CA CYS A 193 -4.05 1.24 17.13
C CYS A 193 -4.87 2.53 17.31
N PHE A 194 -4.54 3.31 18.34
CA PHE A 194 -5.17 4.59 18.61
C PHE A 194 -4.15 5.72 18.47
N THR A 195 -4.49 6.70 17.64
CA THR A 195 -3.72 7.92 17.42
C THR A 195 -4.49 9.10 17.98
N GLU A 196 -3.89 9.78 18.94
CA GLU A 196 -4.46 10.96 19.59
C GLU A 196 -3.98 12.22 18.87
N LEU A 197 -4.90 13.10 18.50
CA LEU A 197 -4.61 14.42 17.93
C LEU A 197 -5.33 15.50 18.72
N SER A 198 -4.82 16.73 18.66
CA SER A 198 -5.46 17.84 19.36
C SER A 198 -6.85 18.15 18.81
N GLU A 199 -7.77 18.51 19.71
CA GLU A 199 -9.14 18.91 19.37
C GLU A 199 -9.21 20.00 18.29
N ASN A 200 -8.24 20.94 18.31
CA ASN A 200 -8.10 22.00 17.31
C ASN A 200 -8.00 21.45 15.88
N ARG A 201 -7.37 20.29 15.68
CA ARG A 201 -7.27 19.67 14.35
C ARG A 201 -8.62 19.16 13.84
N PHE A 202 -9.52 18.71 14.72
CA PHE A 202 -10.86 18.23 14.35
C PHE A 202 -11.81 19.35 13.96
N ILE A 203 -11.65 20.54 14.54
CA ILE A 203 -12.55 21.68 14.27
C ILE A 203 -12.05 22.63 13.17
N ALA A 204 -10.77 22.50 12.76
CA ALA A 204 -10.14 23.39 11.80
C ALA A 204 -10.75 23.29 10.39
N ASN A 205 -11.12 24.43 9.82
CA ASN A 205 -11.61 24.49 8.44
C ASN A 205 -10.53 24.12 7.40
N SER A 206 -9.24 24.22 7.76
CA SER A 206 -8.12 23.82 6.89
C SER A 206 -8.18 22.34 6.49
N GLN A 207 -8.86 21.49 7.28
CA GLN A 207 -9.04 20.07 6.94
C GLN A 207 -9.88 19.88 5.68
N ILE A 208 -10.85 20.76 5.44
CA ILE A 208 -11.68 20.69 4.23
C ILE A 208 -10.82 20.92 2.99
N GLU A 209 -9.83 21.81 3.07
CA GLU A 209 -8.89 22.02 1.97
C GLU A 209 -7.99 20.80 1.74
N LYS A 210 -7.56 20.11 2.81
CA LYS A 210 -6.84 18.82 2.67
C LYS A 210 -7.68 17.74 1.99
N LEU A 211 -8.98 17.71 2.26
CA LEU A 211 -9.91 16.81 1.59
C LEU A 211 -10.07 17.16 0.10
N LYS A 212 -10.19 18.44 -0.22
CA LYS A 212 -10.23 18.91 -1.62
C LYS A 212 -8.96 18.55 -2.38
N ASP A 213 -7.80 18.73 -1.75
CA ASP A 213 -6.49 18.39 -2.31
C ASP A 213 -6.38 16.89 -2.64
N ILE A 214 -6.79 16.00 -1.71
CA ILE A 214 -6.67 14.55 -1.92
C ILE A 214 -7.58 14.05 -3.05
N PHE A 215 -8.77 14.64 -3.19
CA PHE A 215 -9.71 14.33 -4.27
C PHE A 215 -9.47 15.11 -5.55
N LYS A 216 -8.54 16.08 -5.55
CA LYS A 216 -8.23 16.98 -6.68
C LYS A 216 -9.46 17.72 -7.20
N VAL A 217 -10.32 18.20 -6.29
CA VAL A 217 -11.53 18.96 -6.61
C VAL A 217 -11.49 20.34 -5.97
N LYS A 218 -12.17 21.32 -6.57
CA LYS A 218 -12.35 22.65 -5.97
C LYS A 218 -13.45 22.67 -4.91
N ASP A 219 -14.46 21.81 -5.08
CA ASP A 219 -15.64 21.75 -4.22
C ASP A 219 -16.14 20.31 -4.07
N MET A 220 -16.49 19.96 -2.83
CA MET A 220 -17.00 18.66 -2.43
C MET A 220 -18.49 18.47 -2.76
N ASN A 221 -19.22 19.55 -3.08
CA ASN A 221 -20.64 19.49 -3.48
C ASN A 221 -20.88 18.59 -4.72
N SER A 222 -19.87 18.42 -5.58
CA SER A 222 -19.91 17.48 -6.70
C SER A 222 -20.04 16.01 -6.27
N PHE A 223 -19.65 15.70 -5.04
CA PHE A 223 -19.74 14.36 -4.47
C PHE A 223 -21.04 14.12 -3.68
N GLY A 224 -21.73 15.15 -3.26
CA GLY A 224 -22.99 15.05 -2.53
C GLY A 224 -23.12 16.16 -1.50
N ASP A 225 -24.20 16.10 -0.74
CA ASP A 225 -24.48 17.02 0.35
C ASP A 225 -23.90 16.45 1.66
N PHE A 226 -22.86 17.11 2.18
CA PHE A 226 -22.13 16.72 3.37
C PHE A 226 -22.25 17.82 4.42
N SER A 227 -22.36 17.45 5.69
CA SER A 227 -22.27 18.43 6.76
C SER A 227 -20.84 18.97 6.90
N ASN A 228 -20.70 20.15 7.49
CA ASN A 228 -19.40 20.76 7.73
C ASN A 228 -18.51 19.87 8.63
N GLU A 229 -19.12 19.19 9.60
CA GLU A 229 -18.45 18.23 10.49
C GLU A 229 -17.97 16.99 9.74
N GLU A 230 -18.79 16.44 8.84
CA GLU A 230 -18.40 15.29 7.99
C GLU A 230 -17.18 15.64 7.13
N LEU A 231 -17.17 16.84 6.54
CA LEU A 231 -16.04 17.33 5.74
C LEU A 231 -14.77 17.51 6.57
N LYS A 232 -14.88 18.04 7.80
CA LYS A 232 -13.73 18.23 8.69
C LYS A 232 -13.10 16.91 9.15
N VAL A 233 -13.93 15.95 9.59
CA VAL A 233 -13.43 14.63 10.02
C VAL A 233 -12.85 13.86 8.83
N SER A 234 -13.47 13.94 7.66
CA SER A 234 -12.91 13.38 6.42
C SER A 234 -11.59 14.04 6.04
N GLY A 235 -11.50 15.37 6.17
CA GLY A 235 -10.29 16.13 5.95
C GLY A 235 -9.15 15.75 6.89
N LEU A 236 -9.46 15.38 8.14
CA LEU A 236 -8.48 14.90 9.09
C LEU A 236 -7.87 13.55 8.66
N VAL A 237 -8.69 12.63 8.13
CA VAL A 237 -8.20 11.38 7.52
C VAL A 237 -7.28 11.71 6.34
N ALA A 238 -7.68 12.65 5.48
CA ALA A 238 -6.87 13.08 4.34
C ALA A 238 -5.53 13.71 4.76
N ASP A 239 -5.52 14.59 5.76
CA ASP A 239 -4.31 15.21 6.32
C ASP A 239 -3.38 14.16 6.92
N TYR A 240 -3.94 13.21 7.69
CA TYR A 240 -3.15 12.13 8.29
C TYR A 240 -2.50 11.24 7.23
N ILE A 241 -3.25 10.87 6.18
CA ILE A 241 -2.71 10.14 5.03
C ILE A 241 -1.59 10.96 4.38
N TYR A 242 -1.80 12.25 4.14
CA TYR A 242 -0.80 13.11 3.51
C TYR A 242 0.51 13.19 4.32
N LEU A 243 0.41 13.40 5.64
CA LEU A 243 1.56 13.51 6.54
C LEU A 243 2.39 12.22 6.59
N ASN A 244 1.72 11.06 6.59
CA ASN A 244 2.39 9.77 6.63
C ASN A 244 2.97 9.36 5.27
N SER A 245 2.32 9.75 4.17
CA SER A 245 2.66 9.29 2.82
C SER A 245 3.63 10.21 2.07
N LYS A 246 3.92 11.41 2.60
CA LYS A 246 4.89 12.41 2.09
C LYS A 246 5.01 12.45 0.56
N SER A 247 3.92 12.85 -0.11
CA SER A 247 3.78 13.05 -1.57
C SER A 247 3.28 11.87 -2.41
N GLN A 248 2.99 10.71 -1.82
CA GLN A 248 2.26 9.65 -2.54
C GLN A 248 0.77 10.03 -2.70
N THR A 249 0.33 10.26 -3.94
CA THR A 249 -1.08 10.54 -4.24
C THR A 249 -1.84 9.24 -4.43
N ILE A 250 -2.61 8.83 -3.42
CA ILE A 250 -3.54 7.71 -3.56
C ILE A 250 -4.75 8.20 -4.34
N SER A 251 -5.17 7.43 -5.35
CA SER A 251 -6.47 7.71 -5.99
C SER A 251 -7.58 7.07 -5.18
N PHE A 252 -8.39 7.91 -4.54
CA PHE A 252 -9.62 7.47 -3.91
C PHE A 252 -10.77 7.43 -4.92
N GLN A 253 -11.66 6.47 -4.73
CA GLN A 253 -13.00 6.53 -5.29
C GLN A 253 -13.77 7.68 -4.64
N LYS A 254 -14.82 8.16 -5.30
CA LYS A 254 -15.71 9.18 -4.74
C LYS A 254 -16.11 8.84 -3.30
N ILE A 255 -15.94 9.82 -2.40
CA ILE A 255 -16.36 9.70 -1.01
C ILE A 255 -17.86 9.33 -0.93
N SER A 256 -18.14 8.30 -0.13
CA SER A 256 -19.49 7.74 0.01
C SER A 256 -20.04 8.06 1.39
N ARG A 257 -21.09 8.89 1.46
CA ARG A 257 -21.84 9.14 2.69
C ARG A 257 -22.68 7.92 3.03
N MET A 258 -22.50 7.38 4.23
CA MET A 258 -23.38 6.36 4.80
C MET A 258 -24.53 7.04 5.54
N THR A 259 -25.76 6.60 5.25
CA THR A 259 -27.00 7.18 5.78
C THR A 259 -27.62 6.22 6.81
N PRO A 260 -27.53 6.51 8.13
CA PRO A 260 -28.00 5.65 9.21
C PRO A 260 -29.41 5.10 9.08
N GLU A 261 -30.29 5.88 8.47
CA GLU A 261 -31.69 5.54 8.28
C GLU A 261 -31.87 4.39 7.26
N LEU A 262 -30.87 4.14 6.41
CA LEU A 262 -30.90 3.12 5.36
C LEU A 262 -30.32 1.77 5.79
N TYR A 263 -29.87 1.63 7.04
CA TYR A 263 -29.38 0.37 7.56
C TYR A 263 -29.82 0.08 8.99
N LEU A 264 -29.86 -1.20 9.32
CA LEU A 264 -30.18 -1.70 10.65
C LEU A 264 -29.02 -1.39 11.59
N GLN A 265 -29.31 -0.64 12.64
CA GLN A 265 -28.37 -0.38 13.72
C GLN A 265 -28.29 -1.63 14.60
N ILE A 266 -27.07 -2.12 14.82
CA ILE A 266 -26.79 -3.28 15.67
C ILE A 266 -25.61 -2.89 16.54
N ASP A 267 -25.83 -2.82 17.85
CA ASP A 267 -24.80 -2.48 18.83
C ASP A 267 -23.68 -3.56 18.87
N GLY A 268 -22.52 -3.17 19.41
CA GLY A 268 -21.34 -4.04 19.46
C GLY A 268 -21.57 -5.34 20.24
N THR A 269 -22.39 -5.30 21.30
CA THR A 269 -22.71 -6.50 22.11
C THR A 269 -23.54 -7.47 21.30
N THR A 270 -24.60 -7.00 20.64
CA THR A 270 -25.45 -7.82 19.78
C THR A 270 -24.65 -8.39 18.60
N ARG A 271 -23.77 -7.61 17.97
CA ARG A 271 -22.88 -8.09 16.89
C ARG A 271 -21.97 -9.23 17.33
N ARG A 272 -21.42 -9.14 18.54
CA ARG A 272 -20.56 -10.17 19.13
C ARG A 272 -21.35 -11.41 19.52
N SER A 273 -22.54 -11.24 20.11
CA SER A 273 -23.44 -12.35 20.45
C SER A 273 -23.94 -13.12 19.23
N LEU A 274 -24.17 -12.42 18.12
CA LEU A 274 -24.56 -13.02 16.83
C LEU A 274 -23.37 -13.58 16.04
N GLU A 275 -22.13 -13.39 16.52
CA GLU A 275 -20.89 -13.80 15.86
C GLU A 275 -20.86 -13.47 14.36
N LEU A 276 -21.27 -12.24 14.00
CA LEU A 276 -21.50 -11.87 12.59
C LEU A 276 -20.23 -12.04 11.75
N THR A 277 -19.12 -11.47 12.20
CA THR A 277 -17.82 -11.49 11.51
C THR A 277 -16.65 -11.93 12.39
N ILE A 278 -16.85 -11.91 13.72
CA ILE A 278 -15.88 -12.32 14.73
C ILE A 278 -16.65 -13.15 15.78
N SER A 279 -16.08 -14.28 16.19
CA SER A 279 -16.61 -15.16 17.23
C SER A 279 -16.42 -14.57 18.63
N GLN A 280 -17.03 -15.19 19.64
CA GLN A 280 -16.87 -14.76 21.03
C GLN A 280 -15.42 -14.80 21.53
N THR A 281 -14.61 -15.74 21.01
CA THR A 281 -13.18 -15.88 21.31
C THR A 281 -12.29 -14.92 20.53
N GLY A 282 -12.86 -14.10 19.63
CA GLY A 282 -12.10 -13.15 18.81
C GLY A 282 -11.60 -13.72 17.49
N GLU A 283 -11.90 -14.99 17.18
CA GLU A 283 -11.50 -15.61 15.92
C GLU A 283 -12.46 -15.27 14.78
N LYS A 284 -11.93 -15.17 13.55
CA LYS A 284 -12.75 -15.00 12.33
C LYS A 284 -13.42 -16.31 11.85
N LYS A 285 -13.08 -17.45 12.45
CA LYS A 285 -13.65 -18.78 12.13
C LYS A 285 -14.97 -18.98 12.87
N ASN A 286 -15.81 -19.87 12.34
CA ASN A 286 -17.10 -20.26 12.92
C ASN A 286 -18.08 -19.09 13.12
N THR A 287 -17.98 -18.06 12.28
CA THR A 287 -18.86 -16.88 12.25
C THR A 287 -19.91 -17.02 11.17
N LEU A 288 -21.01 -16.28 11.27
CA LEU A 288 -22.05 -16.26 10.23
C LEU A 288 -21.47 -15.88 8.86
N PHE A 289 -20.57 -14.88 8.84
CA PHE A 289 -19.84 -14.49 7.64
C PHE A 289 -18.99 -15.65 7.09
N SER A 290 -18.27 -16.39 7.92
CA SER A 290 -17.45 -17.52 7.46
C SER A 290 -18.26 -18.65 6.81
N VAL A 291 -19.50 -18.86 7.24
CA VAL A 291 -20.42 -19.87 6.68
C VAL A 291 -21.00 -19.42 5.34
N ILE A 292 -21.36 -18.14 5.22
CA ILE A 292 -22.03 -17.57 4.03
C ILE A 292 -21.03 -17.15 2.95
N ASN A 293 -19.78 -16.85 3.31
CA ASN A 293 -18.80 -16.33 2.37
C ASN A 293 -18.26 -17.41 1.41
N TRP A 294 -18.93 -17.54 0.27
CA TRP A 294 -18.52 -18.37 -0.88
C TRP A 294 -18.02 -17.55 -2.07
N THR A 295 -17.63 -16.29 -1.81
CA THR A 295 -17.17 -15.37 -2.86
C THR A 295 -15.88 -15.86 -3.53
N LYS A 296 -15.71 -15.51 -4.81
CA LYS A 296 -14.57 -15.96 -5.63
C LYS A 296 -13.47 -14.92 -5.82
N THR A 297 -13.73 -13.67 -5.41
CA THR A 297 -12.79 -12.56 -5.51
C THR A 297 -12.65 -11.86 -4.15
N ALA A 298 -11.48 -11.27 -3.91
CA ALA A 298 -11.23 -10.49 -2.70
C ALA A 298 -12.17 -9.28 -2.56
N GLY A 299 -12.44 -8.58 -3.67
CA GLY A 299 -13.43 -7.49 -3.70
C GLY A 299 -14.85 -7.97 -3.38
N GLY A 300 -15.25 -9.15 -3.89
CA GLY A 300 -16.52 -9.78 -3.55
C GLY A 300 -16.64 -10.09 -2.05
N LYS A 301 -15.57 -10.63 -1.45
CA LYS A 301 -15.51 -10.88 0.01
C LYS A 301 -15.71 -9.60 0.81
N ARG A 302 -14.98 -8.53 0.46
CA ARG A 302 -15.09 -7.21 1.11
C ARG A 302 -16.48 -6.61 0.97
N LEU A 303 -17.07 -6.68 -0.23
CA LEU A 303 -18.43 -6.22 -0.49
C LEU A 303 -19.46 -6.99 0.34
N LEU A 304 -19.35 -8.32 0.41
CA LEU A 304 -20.23 -9.15 1.22
C LEU A 304 -20.10 -8.77 2.71
N LYS A 305 -18.88 -8.62 3.23
CA LYS A 305 -18.65 -8.22 4.62
C LYS A 305 -19.33 -6.88 4.94
N ARG A 306 -19.24 -5.89 4.04
CA ARG A 306 -19.94 -4.60 4.19
C ARG A 306 -21.46 -4.76 4.32
N PHE A 307 -22.07 -5.78 3.73
CA PHE A 307 -23.51 -6.04 3.89
C PHE A 307 -23.86 -6.56 5.28
N PHE A 308 -22.94 -7.24 5.96
CA PHE A 308 -23.08 -7.63 7.38
C PHE A 308 -22.78 -6.45 8.31
N ASP A 309 -21.80 -5.62 7.93
CA ASP A 309 -21.45 -4.44 8.72
C ASP A 309 -22.61 -3.42 8.70
N ALA A 310 -23.31 -3.25 7.57
CA ALA A 310 -24.49 -2.37 7.47
C ALA A 310 -25.66 -3.02 6.68
N PRO A 311 -26.49 -3.86 7.33
CA PRO A 311 -27.64 -4.50 6.69
C PRO A 311 -28.68 -3.47 6.25
N LEU A 312 -29.13 -3.53 4.99
CA LEU A 312 -30.06 -2.52 4.46
C LEU A 312 -31.47 -2.62 5.07
N THR A 313 -32.09 -1.47 5.29
CA THR A 313 -33.53 -1.32 5.60
C THR A 313 -34.34 -0.85 4.39
N ASP A 314 -33.69 -0.32 3.37
CA ASP A 314 -34.33 0.16 2.13
C ASP A 314 -34.88 -1.00 1.29
N LEU A 315 -36.21 -1.12 1.28
CA LEU A 315 -36.94 -2.16 0.54
C LEU A 315 -36.67 -2.15 -0.96
N LEU A 316 -36.45 -0.98 -1.59
CA LEU A 316 -36.21 -0.91 -3.04
C LEU A 316 -34.85 -1.52 -3.38
N ARG A 317 -33.81 -1.18 -2.61
CA ARG A 317 -32.47 -1.77 -2.77
C ARG A 317 -32.46 -3.26 -2.42
N LEU A 318 -33.20 -3.68 -1.40
CA LEU A 318 -33.33 -5.09 -1.04
C LEU A 318 -33.99 -5.90 -2.15
N LYS A 319 -35.12 -5.44 -2.70
CA LYS A 319 -35.78 -6.08 -3.84
C LYS A 319 -34.85 -6.19 -5.04
N LYS A 320 -34.11 -5.12 -5.37
CA LYS A 320 -33.13 -5.16 -6.46
C LYS A 320 -32.05 -6.24 -6.25
N ARG A 321 -31.55 -6.41 -5.01
CA ARG A 321 -30.61 -7.50 -4.67
C ARG A 321 -31.26 -8.87 -4.80
N GLN A 322 -32.52 -9.02 -4.37
CA GLN A 322 -33.28 -10.25 -4.51
C GLN A 322 -33.53 -10.60 -5.98
N ASP A 323 -33.80 -9.63 -6.84
CA ASP A 323 -33.97 -9.83 -8.29
C ASP A 323 -32.69 -10.38 -8.92
N TYR A 324 -31.53 -9.83 -8.53
CA TYR A 324 -30.22 -10.32 -8.96
C TYR A 324 -29.97 -11.77 -8.50
N ILE A 325 -30.29 -12.09 -7.25
CA ILE A 325 -30.17 -13.45 -6.72
C ILE A 325 -31.13 -14.39 -7.47
N GLY A 326 -32.38 -13.98 -7.65
CA GLY A 326 -33.42 -14.74 -8.35
C GLY A 326 -33.04 -15.05 -9.81
N TYR A 327 -32.37 -14.12 -10.50
CA TYR A 327 -31.84 -14.35 -11.83
C TYR A 327 -30.83 -15.51 -11.85
N PHE A 328 -29.86 -15.51 -10.94
CA PHE A 328 -28.83 -16.56 -10.88
C PHE A 328 -29.36 -17.90 -10.38
N ILE A 329 -30.38 -17.91 -9.53
CA ILE A 329 -31.08 -19.15 -9.12
C ILE A 329 -31.78 -19.79 -10.32
N LYS A 330 -32.44 -18.98 -11.18
CA LYS A 330 -33.14 -19.47 -12.38
C LYS A 330 -32.20 -19.91 -13.50
N SER A 331 -30.95 -19.42 -13.50
CA SER A 331 -29.97 -19.64 -14.56
C SER A 331 -28.66 -20.23 -14.02
N PRO A 332 -28.66 -21.46 -13.46
CA PRO A 332 -27.48 -22.06 -12.84
C PRO A 332 -26.31 -22.26 -13.81
N VAL A 333 -26.61 -22.52 -15.09
CA VAL A 333 -25.60 -22.67 -16.16
C VAL A 333 -24.71 -21.42 -16.27
N ILE A 334 -25.29 -20.23 -16.09
CA ILE A 334 -24.52 -18.97 -16.13
C ILE A 334 -23.53 -18.92 -14.96
N LEU A 335 -23.91 -19.41 -13.78
CA LEU A 335 -23.00 -19.48 -12.63
C LEU A 335 -21.84 -20.45 -12.88
N ASP A 336 -22.09 -21.59 -13.51
CA ASP A 336 -21.05 -22.57 -13.80
C ASP A 336 -20.01 -22.04 -14.80
N VAL A 337 -20.43 -21.16 -15.72
CA VAL A 337 -19.53 -20.42 -16.62
C VAL A 337 -18.78 -19.29 -15.88
N LEU A 338 -19.48 -18.51 -15.06
CA LEU A 338 -18.90 -17.32 -14.42
C LEU A 338 -17.96 -17.65 -13.26
N LYS A 339 -18.23 -18.69 -12.46
CA LYS A 339 -17.41 -19.03 -11.28
C LYS A 339 -15.94 -19.25 -11.62
N PRO A 340 -15.55 -20.08 -12.63
CA PRO A 340 -14.15 -20.23 -13.02
C PRO A 340 -13.53 -18.92 -13.48
N ILE A 341 -14.26 -18.12 -14.27
CA ILE A 341 -13.78 -16.83 -14.78
C ILE A 341 -13.50 -15.86 -13.62
N LEU A 342 -14.40 -15.77 -12.65
CA LEU A 342 -14.23 -14.91 -11.48
C LEU A 342 -13.08 -15.36 -10.57
N MET A 343 -12.80 -16.67 -10.49
CA MET A 343 -11.66 -17.20 -9.72
C MET A 343 -10.31 -16.80 -10.32
N GLU A 344 -10.26 -16.51 -11.62
CA GLU A 344 -9.06 -16.00 -12.28
C GLU A 344 -8.85 -14.49 -12.08
N ILE A 345 -9.85 -13.76 -11.58
CA ILE A 345 -9.75 -12.32 -11.36
C ILE A 345 -8.98 -12.06 -10.05
N PRO A 346 -7.80 -11.42 -10.11
CA PRO A 346 -7.02 -11.06 -8.94
C PRO A 346 -7.69 -9.91 -8.16
N ASP A 347 -7.06 -9.48 -7.06
CA ASP A 347 -7.56 -8.34 -6.28
C ASP A 347 -7.36 -7.01 -7.03
N LEU A 348 -8.28 -6.72 -7.97
CA LEU A 348 -8.20 -5.57 -8.85
C LEU A 348 -8.21 -4.24 -8.09
N GLU A 349 -8.98 -4.13 -7.01
CA GLU A 349 -9.03 -2.90 -6.21
C GLU A 349 -7.64 -2.56 -5.63
N ARG A 350 -6.93 -3.58 -5.11
CA ARG A 350 -5.57 -3.39 -4.58
C ARG A 350 -4.53 -3.15 -5.67
N ILE A 351 -4.66 -3.81 -6.82
CA ILE A 351 -3.81 -3.54 -7.99
C ILE A 351 -3.98 -2.09 -8.46
N LEU A 352 -5.21 -1.61 -8.59
CA LEU A 352 -5.49 -0.24 -9.03
C LEU A 352 -4.97 0.81 -8.03
N SER A 353 -5.08 0.55 -6.72
CA SER A 353 -4.46 1.42 -5.72
C SER A 353 -2.94 1.45 -5.86
N ARG A 354 -2.26 0.31 -6.00
CA ARG A 354 -0.81 0.26 -6.23
C ARG A 354 -0.37 0.97 -7.51
N LEU A 355 -1.16 0.85 -8.59
CA LEU A 355 -0.94 1.58 -9.84
C LEU A 355 -1.04 3.10 -9.63
N SER A 356 -2.03 3.56 -8.85
CA SER A 356 -2.15 5.00 -8.54
C SER A 356 -0.99 5.54 -7.70
N LEU A 357 -0.36 4.66 -6.93
CA LEU A 357 0.77 4.95 -6.04
C LEU A 357 2.14 4.83 -6.70
N ASP A 358 2.20 4.46 -7.99
CA ASP A 358 3.45 4.15 -8.70
C ASP A 358 4.27 3.02 -8.00
N LYS A 359 3.57 2.12 -7.31
CA LYS A 359 4.13 0.96 -6.60
C LYS A 359 3.80 -0.37 -7.25
N ALA A 360 3.08 -0.35 -8.38
CA ALA A 360 2.71 -1.56 -9.09
C ALA A 360 3.93 -2.25 -9.70
N ASN A 361 3.93 -3.58 -9.65
CA ASN A 361 4.99 -4.39 -10.25
C ASN A 361 4.57 -4.95 -11.63
N PRO A 362 5.49 -5.56 -12.41
CA PRO A 362 5.13 -6.12 -13.71
C PRO A 362 4.02 -7.18 -13.64
N ARG A 363 3.95 -7.98 -12.56
CA ARG A 363 2.87 -8.96 -12.37
C ARG A 363 1.51 -8.31 -12.13
N ASP A 364 1.45 -7.15 -11.46
CA ASP A 364 0.22 -6.36 -11.32
C ASP A 364 -0.34 -5.92 -12.68
N LEU A 365 0.53 -5.49 -13.59
CA LEU A 365 0.15 -5.15 -14.97
C LEU A 365 -0.30 -6.39 -15.75
N GLY A 366 0.34 -7.54 -15.54
CA GLY A 366 -0.07 -8.83 -16.09
C GLY A 366 -1.45 -9.27 -15.60
N ALA A 367 -1.70 -9.12 -14.31
CA ALA A 367 -2.98 -9.39 -13.66
C ALA A 367 -4.10 -8.49 -14.22
N LEU A 368 -3.80 -7.20 -14.44
CA LEU A 368 -4.72 -6.28 -15.13
C LEU A 368 -4.97 -6.73 -16.59
N LYS A 369 -3.91 -7.09 -17.34
CA LYS A 369 -4.00 -7.62 -18.71
C LYS A 369 -4.93 -8.84 -18.76
N GLN A 370 -4.76 -9.79 -17.83
CA GLN A 370 -5.58 -10.99 -17.73
C GLN A 370 -7.04 -10.64 -17.44
N THR A 371 -7.30 -9.81 -16.43
CA THR A 371 -8.66 -9.38 -16.06
C THR A 371 -9.38 -8.76 -17.25
N LEU A 372 -8.73 -7.84 -17.96
CA LEU A 372 -9.30 -7.19 -19.13
C LEU A 372 -9.60 -8.17 -20.28
N SER A 373 -8.84 -9.26 -20.41
CA SER A 373 -9.10 -10.30 -21.41
C SER A 373 -10.34 -11.15 -21.09
N LEU A 374 -10.73 -11.22 -19.81
CA LEU A 374 -11.87 -11.99 -19.33
C LEU A 374 -13.19 -11.19 -19.38
N LEU A 375 -13.12 -9.86 -19.31
CA LEU A 375 -14.31 -8.99 -19.31
C LEU A 375 -15.27 -9.24 -20.47
N PRO A 376 -14.84 -9.43 -21.74
CA PRO A 376 -15.76 -9.72 -22.83
C PRO A 376 -16.56 -11.02 -22.60
N LYS A 377 -15.92 -12.07 -22.06
CA LYS A 377 -16.60 -13.34 -21.76
C LYS A 377 -17.67 -13.17 -20.69
N ILE A 378 -17.39 -12.36 -19.67
CA ILE A 378 -18.35 -12.03 -18.60
C ILE A 378 -19.54 -11.25 -19.19
N ALA A 379 -19.25 -10.23 -20.01
CA ALA A 379 -20.27 -9.41 -20.64
C ALA A 379 -21.21 -10.25 -21.53
N THR A 380 -20.66 -11.14 -22.35
CA THR A 380 -21.46 -12.06 -23.18
C THR A 380 -22.31 -13.01 -22.33
N SER A 381 -21.75 -13.57 -21.25
CA SER A 381 -22.48 -14.48 -20.35
C SER A 381 -23.64 -13.79 -19.61
N LEU A 382 -23.59 -12.46 -19.49
CA LEU A 382 -24.56 -11.64 -18.77
C LEU A 382 -25.40 -10.74 -19.70
N GLN A 383 -25.36 -10.95 -21.01
CA GLN A 383 -26.05 -10.08 -21.98
C GLN A 383 -27.57 -9.99 -21.74
N ASN A 384 -28.20 -11.10 -21.34
CA ASN A 384 -29.64 -11.18 -21.05
C ASN A 384 -29.97 -11.06 -19.56
N SER A 385 -29.06 -10.45 -18.80
CA SER A 385 -29.22 -10.30 -17.35
C SER A 385 -29.88 -8.97 -17.00
N PRO A 386 -30.44 -8.82 -15.79
CA PRO A 386 -30.94 -7.53 -15.30
C PRO A 386 -29.82 -6.51 -15.01
N PHE A 387 -28.56 -6.85 -15.29
CA PHE A 387 -27.41 -5.99 -15.06
C PHE A 387 -27.07 -5.20 -16.34
N ASP A 388 -26.82 -3.90 -16.19
CA ASP A 388 -26.29 -3.07 -17.27
C ASP A 388 -24.76 -3.15 -17.29
N PHE A 389 -24.22 -3.99 -18.19
CA PHE A 389 -22.79 -4.14 -18.43
C PHE A 389 -22.25 -3.31 -19.61
N SER A 390 -23.10 -2.53 -20.28
CA SER A 390 -22.73 -1.78 -21.49
C SER A 390 -21.54 -0.84 -21.27
N LYS A 391 -21.46 -0.23 -20.08
CA LYS A 391 -20.40 0.71 -19.69
C LYS A 391 -19.03 0.06 -19.42
N LEU A 392 -18.97 -1.27 -19.22
CA LEU A 392 -17.74 -1.97 -18.84
C LEU A 392 -16.84 -2.29 -20.04
N THR A 393 -17.38 -2.41 -21.24
CA THR A 393 -16.63 -2.90 -22.41
C THR A 393 -16.06 -1.80 -23.30
N GLU A 394 -16.70 -0.63 -23.36
CA GLU A 394 -16.42 0.36 -24.41
C GLU A 394 -15.07 1.08 -24.24
N ASN A 395 -14.64 1.33 -22.99
CA ASN A 395 -13.43 2.12 -22.70
C ASN A 395 -12.16 1.30 -22.40
N LEU A 396 -12.28 -0.02 -22.22
CA LEU A 396 -11.18 -0.83 -21.68
C LEU A 396 -10.39 -1.62 -22.75
N SER A 397 -10.93 -1.73 -23.97
CA SER A 397 -10.32 -2.46 -25.10
C SER A 397 -8.97 -1.88 -25.53
N ASN A 398 -8.85 -0.54 -25.51
CA ASN A 398 -7.61 0.17 -25.83
C ASN A 398 -6.50 -0.13 -24.83
N ILE A 399 -6.83 -0.15 -23.53
CA ILE A 399 -5.90 -0.46 -22.45
C ILE A 399 -5.42 -1.90 -22.58
N PHE A 400 -6.35 -2.84 -22.79
CA PHE A 400 -6.00 -4.24 -23.03
C PHE A 400 -5.05 -4.41 -24.20
N THR A 401 -5.35 -3.77 -25.34
CA THR A 401 -4.52 -3.84 -26.54
C THR A 401 -3.11 -3.31 -26.29
N LYS A 402 -2.99 -2.19 -25.55
CA LYS A 402 -1.71 -1.62 -25.17
C LYS A 402 -0.91 -2.58 -24.29
N LEU A 403 -1.50 -3.11 -23.21
CA LEU A 403 -0.85 -4.06 -22.30
C LEU A 403 -0.44 -5.36 -23.01
N LYS A 404 -1.28 -5.87 -23.91
CA LYS A 404 -1.00 -7.07 -24.70
C LYS A 404 0.21 -6.87 -25.63
N LYS A 405 0.31 -5.70 -26.26
CA LYS A 405 1.45 -5.36 -27.13
C LYS A 405 2.72 -5.05 -26.34
N SER A 406 2.61 -4.51 -25.12
CA SER A 406 3.77 -4.04 -24.35
C SER A 406 4.42 -5.11 -23.47
N LEU A 407 3.66 -6.10 -22.99
CA LEU A 407 4.14 -7.06 -21.99
C LEU A 407 4.52 -8.41 -22.60
N GLN A 408 5.57 -9.01 -22.04
CA GLN A 408 5.91 -10.43 -22.24
C GLN A 408 4.85 -11.34 -21.58
N GLU A 409 4.94 -12.65 -21.84
CA GLU A 409 4.08 -13.63 -21.16
C GLU A 409 4.57 -13.91 -19.73
N GLU A 410 5.87 -14.08 -19.55
CA GLU A 410 6.46 -14.23 -18.21
C GLU A 410 6.86 -12.88 -17.64
N LEU A 411 6.32 -12.57 -16.45
CA LEU A 411 6.51 -11.28 -15.81
C LEU A 411 7.22 -11.46 -14.45
N PRO A 412 8.39 -10.82 -14.26
CA PRO A 412 9.13 -10.87 -13.00
C PRO A 412 8.39 -10.11 -11.91
N TYR A 413 8.65 -10.47 -10.65
CA TYR A 413 8.08 -9.75 -9.52
C TYR A 413 8.68 -8.35 -9.37
N LEU A 414 9.98 -8.16 -9.63
CA LEU A 414 10.63 -6.85 -9.49
C LEU A 414 10.89 -6.23 -10.87
N ALA A 415 10.52 -4.97 -11.05
CA ALA A 415 10.78 -4.24 -12.30
C ALA A 415 12.29 -4.14 -12.61
N ARG A 416 13.14 -4.06 -11.56
CA ARG A 416 14.61 -4.02 -11.70
C ARG A 416 15.20 -5.27 -12.36
N SER A 417 14.48 -6.39 -12.36
CA SER A 417 14.92 -7.61 -13.03
C SER A 417 14.86 -7.51 -14.56
N GLY A 418 14.19 -6.49 -15.11
CA GLY A 418 14.09 -6.27 -16.55
C GLY A 418 13.30 -7.37 -17.28
N ASN A 419 13.45 -7.45 -18.60
CA ASN A 419 12.92 -8.52 -19.47
C ASN A 419 11.39 -8.75 -19.43
N PHE A 420 10.59 -7.74 -19.08
CA PHE A 420 9.13 -7.85 -19.05
C PHE A 420 8.42 -7.09 -20.18
N ILE A 421 9.16 -6.27 -20.94
CA ILE A 421 8.66 -5.56 -22.11
C ILE A 421 8.83 -6.44 -23.35
N ARG A 422 7.79 -6.49 -24.19
CA ARG A 422 7.78 -7.25 -25.44
C ARG A 422 8.69 -6.62 -26.48
N SER A 423 9.47 -7.44 -27.19
CA SER A 423 10.27 -6.96 -28.32
C SER A 423 9.37 -6.36 -29.40
N GLY A 424 9.83 -5.27 -30.02
CA GLY A 424 9.08 -4.50 -31.00
C GLY A 424 8.13 -3.45 -30.40
N PHE A 425 8.00 -3.37 -29.07
CA PHE A 425 7.22 -2.32 -28.42
C PHE A 425 7.99 -0.99 -28.33
N SER A 426 9.30 -1.05 -28.12
CA SER A 426 10.19 0.12 -28.06
C SER A 426 11.47 -0.15 -28.85
N PRO A 427 11.64 0.49 -30.03
CA PRO A 427 12.84 0.32 -30.86
C PRO A 427 14.14 0.66 -30.12
N GLN A 428 14.09 1.64 -29.22
CA GLN A 428 15.22 2.05 -28.39
C GLN A 428 15.61 0.93 -27.42
N LEU A 429 14.62 0.33 -26.75
CA LEU A 429 14.86 -0.78 -25.82
C LEU A 429 15.34 -2.04 -26.56
N ASP A 430 14.79 -2.31 -27.75
CA ASP A 430 15.21 -3.43 -28.59
C ASP A 430 16.68 -3.27 -29.03
N THR A 431 17.09 -2.05 -29.37
CA THR A 431 18.49 -1.73 -29.70
C THR A 431 19.40 -2.00 -28.50
N LEU A 432 19.00 -1.57 -27.30
CA LEU A 432 19.76 -1.82 -26.06
C LEU A 432 19.84 -3.32 -25.72
N HIS A 433 18.74 -4.07 -25.87
CA HIS A 433 18.75 -5.52 -25.68
C HIS A 433 19.65 -6.23 -26.69
N THR A 434 19.64 -5.78 -27.95
CA THR A 434 20.51 -6.33 -29.00
C THR A 434 21.97 -6.09 -28.68
N LEU A 435 22.33 -4.88 -28.22
CA LEU A 435 23.68 -4.56 -27.77
C LEU A 435 24.11 -5.38 -26.55
N SER A 436 23.20 -5.58 -25.58
CA SER A 436 23.48 -6.39 -24.39
C SER A 436 23.68 -7.87 -24.73
N LYS A 437 22.84 -8.46 -25.58
CA LYS A 437 22.95 -9.87 -26.00
C LYS A 437 24.13 -10.12 -26.93
N ASN A 438 24.41 -9.19 -27.84
CA ASN A 438 25.50 -9.33 -28.80
C ASN A 438 26.81 -8.73 -28.31
N GLY A 439 26.88 -8.24 -27.06
CA GLY A 439 28.07 -7.59 -26.50
C GLY A 439 29.31 -8.46 -26.61
N GLU A 440 29.21 -9.74 -26.26
CA GLU A 440 30.33 -10.69 -26.39
C GLU A 440 30.74 -10.90 -27.85
N SER A 441 29.78 -11.03 -28.78
CA SER A 441 30.07 -11.16 -30.20
C SER A 441 30.71 -9.91 -30.79
N ILE A 442 30.28 -8.71 -30.36
CA ILE A 442 30.84 -7.42 -30.79
C ILE A 442 32.25 -7.26 -30.24
N ILE A 443 32.47 -7.62 -28.97
CA ILE A 443 33.80 -7.62 -28.35
C ILE A 443 34.72 -8.60 -29.05
N GLU A 444 34.24 -9.78 -29.41
CA GLU A 444 35.03 -10.77 -30.14
C GLU A 444 35.39 -10.27 -31.55
N GLN A 445 34.44 -9.66 -32.28
CA GLN A 445 34.71 -9.05 -33.58
C GLN A 445 35.74 -7.91 -33.49
N LEU A 446 35.62 -7.04 -32.48
CA LEU A 446 36.60 -5.98 -32.22
C LEU A 446 37.95 -6.54 -31.83
N ARG A 447 37.99 -7.61 -31.03
CA ARG A 447 39.23 -8.31 -30.64
C ARG A 447 39.94 -8.83 -31.89
N GLN A 448 39.24 -9.55 -32.77
CA GLN A 448 39.80 -10.05 -34.03
C GLN A 448 40.34 -8.91 -34.91
N LYS A 449 39.59 -7.81 -35.03
CA LYS A 449 40.03 -6.63 -35.76
C LYS A 449 41.33 -6.04 -35.21
N TYR A 450 41.45 -5.90 -33.89
CA TYR A 450 42.66 -5.35 -33.27
C TYR A 450 43.84 -6.32 -33.25
N ILE A 451 43.60 -7.63 -33.19
CA ILE A 451 44.66 -8.64 -33.39
C ILE A 451 45.28 -8.47 -34.79
N LEU A 452 44.46 -8.34 -35.83
CA LEU A 452 44.93 -8.16 -37.21
C LEU A 452 45.73 -6.85 -37.39
N GLN A 453 45.32 -5.77 -36.73
CA GLN A 453 46.01 -4.47 -36.84
C GLN A 453 47.30 -4.41 -36.01
N SER A 454 47.29 -4.96 -34.80
CA SER A 454 48.43 -4.87 -33.86
C SER A 454 49.44 -6.01 -34.00
N LYS A 455 49.08 -7.10 -34.67
CA LYS A 455 49.83 -8.37 -34.75
C LYS A 455 50.09 -9.06 -33.40
N VAL A 456 49.38 -8.66 -32.35
CA VAL A 456 49.47 -9.29 -31.02
C VAL A 456 48.39 -10.36 -30.89
N GLN A 457 48.76 -11.64 -30.99
CA GLN A 457 47.80 -12.77 -30.97
C GLN A 457 47.07 -12.95 -29.63
N ASN A 458 47.69 -12.54 -28.52
CA ASN A 458 47.13 -12.72 -27.17
C ASN A 458 46.32 -11.50 -26.65
N LEU A 459 45.88 -10.62 -27.54
CA LEU A 459 45.14 -9.40 -27.17
C LEU A 459 43.79 -9.75 -26.55
N LYS A 460 43.55 -9.25 -25.33
CA LYS A 460 42.28 -9.42 -24.60
C LYS A 460 41.64 -8.06 -24.35
N ILE A 461 40.36 -7.93 -24.70
CA ILE A 461 39.54 -6.78 -24.31
C ILE A 461 38.88 -7.13 -22.99
N LYS A 462 39.32 -6.53 -21.89
CA LYS A 462 38.67 -6.65 -20.58
C LYS A 462 37.71 -5.49 -20.39
N LEU A 463 36.44 -5.78 -20.14
CA LEU A 463 35.50 -4.83 -19.56
C LEU A 463 35.74 -4.80 -18.04
N PRO A 464 36.10 -3.65 -17.45
CA PRO A 464 36.11 -3.53 -15.99
C PRO A 464 34.71 -3.83 -15.44
N ILE A 465 34.63 -4.74 -14.48
CA ILE A 465 33.38 -5.23 -13.86
C ILE A 465 32.55 -4.09 -13.21
N HIS A 466 33.13 -2.90 -13.02
CA HIS A 466 32.43 -1.73 -12.49
C HIS A 466 31.47 -1.01 -13.46
N ILE A 467 31.38 -1.41 -14.73
CA ILE A 467 30.61 -0.65 -15.75
C ILE A 467 29.14 -1.09 -15.86
N LEU A 468 28.71 -2.18 -15.22
CA LEU A 468 27.30 -2.62 -15.29
C LEU A 468 26.30 -1.70 -14.57
N ASN A 469 26.76 -0.67 -13.84
CA ASN A 469 25.91 0.29 -13.13
C ASN A 469 26.11 1.77 -13.54
N ALA A 470 26.88 2.08 -14.60
CA ALA A 470 27.15 3.47 -15.00
C ALA A 470 26.60 3.78 -16.41
N THR A 471 25.76 4.81 -16.50
CA THR A 471 25.04 5.30 -17.68
C THR A 471 25.91 6.01 -18.73
N ASN A 472 27.24 5.87 -18.73
CA ASN A 472 28.10 6.54 -19.71
C ASN A 472 29.18 5.61 -20.28
N TRP A 473 29.00 5.22 -21.54
CA TRP A 473 29.86 4.29 -22.30
C TRP A 473 30.94 4.99 -23.16
N SER A 474 31.27 6.26 -22.91
CA SER A 474 32.10 7.05 -23.84
C SER A 474 33.58 7.17 -23.48
N GLN A 475 34.08 6.59 -22.39
CA GLN A 475 35.49 6.70 -22.03
C GLN A 475 36.02 5.38 -21.46
N PHE A 476 37.33 5.14 -21.67
CA PHE A 476 38.17 4.03 -21.17
C PHE A 476 38.39 2.83 -22.10
N ILE A 477 39.39 2.98 -22.98
CA ILE A 477 40.22 1.87 -23.47
C ILE A 477 41.55 1.97 -22.71
N ILE A 478 41.88 0.97 -21.89
CA ILE A 478 43.22 0.83 -21.30
C ILE A 478 43.92 -0.32 -22.04
N ALA A 479 44.93 0.02 -22.84
CA ALA A 479 45.87 -0.95 -23.39
C ALA A 479 46.85 -1.35 -22.27
N SER A 480 46.94 -2.64 -21.96
CA SER A 480 48.04 -3.19 -21.17
C SER A 480 48.87 -4.09 -22.08
N SER A 481 50.05 -3.60 -22.47
CA SER A 481 51.10 -4.41 -23.09
C SER A 481 52.00 -4.94 -22.00
N GLY A 482 52.00 -6.26 -21.81
CA GLY A 482 53.00 -6.96 -21.01
C GLY A 482 53.99 -7.68 -21.93
N VAL A 483 55.25 -7.23 -21.85
CA VAL A 483 56.51 -7.86 -22.31
C VAL A 483 56.70 -7.88 -23.84
N LEU A 484 57.69 -7.22 -24.46
CA LEU A 484 58.96 -6.60 -24.05
C LEU A 484 59.00 -5.10 -24.38
#